data_AF-A0A2M7FXL3-F1
#
_entry.id   AF-A0A2M7FXL3-F1
#
_cell.length_a   1.000
_cell.length_b   1.000
_cell.length_c   1.000
_cell.angle_alpha   90.00
_cell.angle_beta   90.00
_cell.angle_gamma   90.00
#
_symmetry.space_group_name_H-M   'P 1'
#
loop_
_entity.id
_entity.type
_entity.pdbx_description
1 polymer ?
#
loop_
_entity_poly.entity_id
_entity_poly.type
_entity_poly.pdbx_seq_one_letter_code
_entity_poly.pdbx_strand_id
1 'polypeptide(L)'
;MNLKELAHLRQRASHLDQNRHHQAREFYLSGLKLLAAAQQEGYQNNKRLTEALTQFLQALRLHHRDQGSALAAAYIFGLAGNLNQAQRYLRLILEVTPQHPEALKLQAQLSQPFTQPQTEPTQPASAIPDHDALYDLLAEKIHKEIHSLHRQGIFVPVLEPDALAQLAEDTENRKNNYAWLCEQRERVETEIDTSDLAQAMQILEKALKRQEGIYEASLKMQVLVPHLQEFEREVITVTVAMLKSPTLERVKETEVQLENMLDRCDTLADQIDELENKGFSHKNLTDLYHLLVVRLEHLQDKLDEVIPLR
;
A
#
# COMPACT_ATOMS: atom_id res chain seq x y z
N MET A 1 14.85 41.09 -1.73
CA MET A 1 15.30 40.00 -0.84
C MET A 1 16.76 40.27 -0.48
N ASN A 2 17.09 40.47 0.79
CA ASN A 2 18.39 40.98 1.22
C ASN A 2 19.42 39.84 1.29
N LEU A 3 20.64 40.02 0.78
CA LEU A 3 21.71 39.00 0.80
C LEU A 3 22.04 38.52 2.24
N LYS A 4 21.85 39.38 3.24
CA LYS A 4 22.00 39.03 4.65
C LYS A 4 20.92 38.07 5.15
N GLU A 5 19.68 38.19 4.68
CA GLU A 5 18.56 37.29 5.04
C GLU A 5 18.79 35.89 4.46
N LEU A 6 19.29 35.80 3.21
CA LEU A 6 19.67 34.52 2.60
C LEU A 6 20.82 33.83 3.35
N ALA A 7 21.81 34.58 3.83
CA ALA A 7 22.90 34.03 4.64
C ALA A 7 22.39 33.47 5.98
N HIS A 8 21.50 34.19 6.67
CA HIS A 8 20.87 33.70 7.91
C HIS A 8 19.97 32.46 7.68
N LEU A 9 19.24 32.41 6.57
CA LEU A 9 18.43 31.23 6.21
C LEU A 9 19.31 30.01 5.95
N ARG A 10 20.45 30.18 5.24
CA ARG A 10 21.42 29.10 5.02
C ARG A 10 22.06 28.60 6.32
N GLN A 11 22.43 29.51 7.22
CA GLN A 11 22.99 29.14 8.51
C GLN A 11 21.97 28.39 9.38
N ARG A 12 20.71 28.83 9.40
CA ARG A 12 19.62 28.12 10.10
C ARG A 12 19.36 26.75 9.48
N ALA A 13 19.32 26.64 8.15
CA ALA A 13 19.14 25.36 7.46
C ALA A 13 20.28 24.38 7.81
N SER A 14 21.53 24.86 7.82
CA SER A 14 22.69 24.03 8.20
C SER A 14 22.63 23.57 9.65
N HIS A 15 22.23 24.42 10.59
CA HIS A 15 22.06 24.00 12.00
C HIS A 15 20.93 22.97 12.18
N LEU A 16 19.80 23.16 11.48
CA LEU A 16 18.69 22.19 11.54
C LEU A 16 19.11 20.83 10.97
N ASP A 17 19.89 20.84 9.90
CA ASP A 17 20.42 19.62 9.27
C ASP A 17 21.40 18.89 10.20
N GLN A 18 22.33 19.60 10.83
CA GLN A 18 23.24 19.03 11.84
C GLN A 18 22.49 18.43 13.02
N ASN A 19 21.46 19.13 13.52
CA ASN A 19 20.64 18.62 14.63
C ASN A 19 19.87 17.36 14.24
N ARG A 20 19.33 17.29 13.01
CA ARG A 20 18.66 16.09 12.49
C ARG A 20 19.63 14.91 12.38
N HIS A 21 20.83 15.13 11.86
CA HIS A 21 21.86 14.08 11.80
C HIS A 21 22.28 13.59 13.19
N HIS A 22 22.43 14.50 14.15
CA HIS A 22 22.73 14.13 15.54
C HIS A 22 21.63 13.26 16.15
N GLN A 23 20.37 13.71 16.06
CA GLN A 23 19.22 12.97 16.59
C GLN A 23 19.04 11.62 15.91
N ALA A 24 19.19 11.54 14.57
CA ALA A 24 19.15 10.28 13.84
C ALA A 24 20.21 9.31 14.36
N ARG A 25 21.42 9.80 14.63
CA ARG A 25 22.51 9.01 15.20
C ARG A 25 22.21 8.51 16.61
N GLU A 26 21.59 9.34 17.46
CA GLU A 26 21.17 8.92 18.80
C GLU A 26 20.14 7.79 18.76
N PHE A 27 19.13 7.91 17.89
CA PHE A 27 18.14 6.86 17.68
C PHE A 27 18.78 5.57 17.14
N TYR A 28 19.69 5.67 16.17
CA TYR A 28 20.42 4.51 15.65
C TYR A 28 21.22 3.80 16.76
N LEU A 29 21.98 4.55 17.56
CA LEU A 29 22.77 3.98 18.67
C LEU A 29 21.87 3.36 19.76
N SER A 30 20.73 3.98 20.05
CA SER A 30 19.74 3.42 20.97
C SER A 30 19.14 2.11 20.43
N GLY A 31 18.81 2.07 19.14
CA GLY A 31 18.33 0.87 18.46
C GLY A 31 19.35 -0.27 18.52
N LEU A 32 20.64 0.02 18.28
CA LEU A 32 21.71 -0.97 18.39
C LEU A 32 21.85 -1.54 19.82
N LYS A 33 21.74 -0.70 20.85
CA LYS A 33 21.78 -1.16 22.25
C LYS A 33 20.62 -2.12 22.55
N LEU A 34 19.41 -1.79 22.11
CA LEU A 34 18.24 -2.64 22.29
C LEU A 34 18.35 -3.96 21.51
N LEU A 35 18.85 -3.91 20.28
CA LEU A 35 19.07 -5.09 19.44
C LEU A 35 20.14 -6.01 20.03
N ALA A 36 21.26 -5.47 20.50
CA ALA A 36 22.30 -6.24 21.19
C ALA A 36 21.77 -6.90 22.47
N ALA A 37 20.96 -6.18 23.24
CA ALA A 37 20.32 -6.73 24.43
C ALA A 37 19.24 -7.78 24.09
N ALA A 38 18.56 -7.67 22.95
CA ALA A 38 17.66 -8.72 22.45
C ALA A 38 18.43 -9.96 21.99
N GLN A 39 19.60 -9.78 21.37
CA GLN A 39 20.48 -10.88 20.96
C GLN A 39 21.00 -11.68 22.16
N GLN A 40 21.36 -11.01 23.26
CA GLN A 40 21.75 -11.67 24.52
C GLN A 40 20.62 -12.54 25.10
N GLU A 41 19.36 -12.15 24.87
CA GLU A 41 18.17 -12.89 25.27
C GLU A 41 17.73 -13.92 24.20
N GLY A 42 18.57 -14.20 23.19
CA GLY A 42 18.26 -15.14 22.12
C GLY A 42 17.08 -14.71 21.24
N TYR A 43 16.80 -13.40 21.17
CA TYR A 43 15.70 -12.80 20.41
C TYR A 43 14.28 -13.21 20.85
N GLN A 44 14.12 -13.84 22.02
CA GLN A 44 12.81 -14.30 22.51
C GLN A 44 11.89 -13.14 22.93
N ASN A 45 12.46 -11.98 23.26
CA ASN A 45 11.73 -10.84 23.77
C ASN A 45 11.21 -9.93 22.63
N ASN A 46 10.02 -10.25 22.11
CA ASN A 46 9.37 -9.49 21.05
C ASN A 46 9.25 -7.99 21.37
N LYS A 47 8.98 -7.63 22.63
CA LYS A 47 8.85 -6.23 23.05
C LYS A 47 10.14 -5.44 22.77
N ARG A 48 11.29 -6.03 23.10
CA ARG A 48 12.59 -5.37 22.89
C ARG A 48 12.94 -5.24 21.42
N LEU A 49 12.60 -6.24 20.60
CA LEU A 49 12.74 -6.15 19.14
C LEU A 49 11.87 -5.03 18.56
N THR A 50 10.63 -4.90 19.02
CA THR A 50 9.72 -3.80 18.61
C THR A 50 10.26 -2.43 19.03
N GLU A 51 10.80 -2.31 20.24
CA GLU A 51 11.44 -1.07 20.71
C GLU A 51 12.67 -0.73 19.86
N ALA A 52 13.54 -1.70 19.57
CA ALA A 52 14.71 -1.50 18.70
C ALA A 52 14.29 -1.04 17.30
N LEU A 53 13.32 -1.72 16.70
CA LEU A 53 12.77 -1.36 15.39
C LEU A 53 12.23 0.06 15.38
N THR A 54 11.47 0.44 16.42
CA THR A 54 10.93 1.79 16.56
C THR A 54 12.04 2.83 16.52
N GLN A 55 13.17 2.59 17.22
CA GLN A 55 14.32 3.50 17.18
C GLN A 55 14.93 3.63 15.79
N PHE A 56 15.13 2.52 15.06
CA PHE A 56 15.65 2.56 13.69
C PHE A 56 14.70 3.28 12.72
N LEU A 57 13.39 3.11 12.87
CA LEU A 57 12.41 3.84 12.07
C LEU A 57 12.41 5.35 12.36
N GLN A 58 12.63 5.77 13.61
CA GLN A 58 12.81 7.19 13.94
C GLN A 58 14.11 7.76 13.34
N ALA A 59 15.20 7.00 13.36
CA ALA A 59 16.44 7.38 12.69
C ALA A 59 16.23 7.57 11.17
N LEU A 60 15.52 6.65 10.51
CA LEU A 60 15.18 6.74 9.09
C LEU A 60 14.24 7.92 8.76
N ARG A 61 13.30 8.26 9.64
CA ARG A 61 12.45 9.45 9.47
C ARG A 61 13.26 10.74 9.42
N LEU A 62 14.32 10.83 10.23
CA LEU A 62 15.21 11.98 10.25
C LEU A 62 16.26 11.94 9.13
N HIS A 63 16.71 10.75 8.73
CA HIS A 63 17.70 10.54 7.68
C HIS A 63 17.35 9.32 6.81
N HIS A 64 16.52 9.54 5.80
CA HIS A 64 15.91 8.50 4.94
C HIS A 64 16.91 7.62 4.15
N ARG A 65 18.18 8.03 4.06
CA ARG A 65 19.26 7.27 3.38
C ARG A 65 20.24 6.65 4.36
N ASP A 66 19.94 6.60 5.65
CA ASP A 66 20.79 5.92 6.62
C ASP A 66 20.77 4.40 6.40
N GLN A 67 21.80 3.90 5.73
CA GLN A 67 21.92 2.48 5.38
C GLN A 67 21.99 1.58 6.61
N GLY A 68 22.61 2.04 7.70
CA GLY A 68 22.72 1.30 8.95
C GLY A 68 21.35 1.04 9.58
N SER A 69 20.53 2.07 9.73
CA SER A 69 19.17 1.92 10.27
C SER A 69 18.27 1.09 9.36
N ALA A 70 18.37 1.26 8.03
CA ALA A 70 17.62 0.43 7.07
C ALA A 70 18.02 -1.05 7.17
N LEU A 71 19.32 -1.35 7.30
CA LEU A 71 19.81 -2.72 7.42
C LEU A 71 19.35 -3.37 8.72
N ALA A 72 19.42 -2.64 9.83
CA ALA A 72 18.95 -3.11 11.12
C ALA A 72 17.43 -3.35 11.14
N ALA A 73 16.65 -2.45 10.51
CA ALA A 73 15.21 -2.65 10.34
C ALA A 73 14.92 -3.90 9.50
N ALA A 74 15.59 -4.07 8.36
CA ALA A 74 15.46 -5.25 7.51
C ALA A 74 15.77 -6.55 8.28
N TYR A 75 16.83 -6.55 9.09
CA TYR A 75 17.21 -7.68 9.92
C TYR A 75 16.12 -8.04 10.94
N ILE A 76 15.57 -7.05 11.65
CA ILE A 76 14.50 -7.29 12.62
C ILE A 76 13.22 -7.81 11.94
N PHE A 77 12.84 -7.25 10.78
CA PHE A 77 11.71 -7.78 10.02
C PHE A 77 11.94 -9.22 9.55
N GLY A 78 13.17 -9.55 9.14
CA GLY A 78 13.56 -10.92 8.82
C GLY A 78 13.43 -11.87 10.02
N LEU A 79 13.89 -11.46 11.20
CA LEU A 79 13.72 -12.22 12.45
C LEU A 79 12.24 -12.42 12.82
N ALA A 80 11.40 -11.42 12.57
CA ALA A 80 9.96 -11.49 12.81
C ALA A 80 9.19 -12.29 11.75
N GLY A 81 9.87 -12.82 10.71
CA GLY A 81 9.25 -13.53 9.59
C GLY A 81 8.51 -12.63 8.59
N ASN A 82 8.60 -11.30 8.73
CA ASN A 82 8.00 -10.35 7.78
C ASN A 82 8.98 -10.09 6.63
N LEU A 83 9.09 -11.06 5.72
CA LEU A 83 10.05 -11.05 4.62
C LEU A 83 9.81 -9.89 3.64
N ASN A 84 8.56 -9.50 3.42
CA ASN A 84 8.19 -8.42 2.50
C ASN A 84 8.77 -7.07 2.96
N GLN A 85 8.55 -6.72 4.24
CA GLN A 85 9.13 -5.51 4.81
C GLN A 85 10.66 -5.59 4.83
N ALA A 86 11.24 -6.73 5.18
CA ALA A 86 12.68 -6.92 5.16
C ALA A 86 13.28 -6.64 3.77
N GLN A 87 12.68 -7.21 2.72
CA GLN A 87 13.09 -6.98 1.33
C GLN A 87 12.92 -5.51 0.89
N ARG A 88 11.86 -4.83 1.35
CA ARG A 88 11.65 -3.39 1.07
C ARG A 88 12.80 -2.54 1.60
N TYR A 89 13.20 -2.74 2.86
CA TYR A 89 14.32 -2.01 3.44
C TYR A 89 15.67 -2.38 2.81
N LEU A 90 15.86 -3.64 2.41
CA LEU A 90 17.05 -4.06 1.65
C LEU A 90 17.15 -3.35 0.30
N ARG A 91 16.02 -3.20 -0.41
CA ARG A 91 15.98 -2.49 -1.69
C ARG A 91 16.43 -1.03 -1.55
N LEU A 92 15.98 -0.34 -0.48
CA LEU A 92 16.42 1.03 -0.20
C LEU A 92 17.95 1.15 -0.04
N ILE A 93 18.59 0.15 0.57
CA ILE A 93 20.05 0.13 0.73
C ILE A 93 20.73 -0.10 -0.62
N LEU A 94 20.26 -1.09 -1.38
CA LEU A 94 20.84 -1.50 -2.66
C LEU A 94 20.62 -0.45 -3.77
N GLU A 95 19.57 0.37 -3.69
CA GLU A 95 19.38 1.53 -4.56
C GLU A 95 20.49 2.59 -4.38
N VAL A 96 20.96 2.80 -3.13
CA VAL A 96 22.01 3.76 -2.81
C VAL A 96 23.40 3.15 -3.00
N THR A 97 23.58 1.87 -2.65
CA THR A 97 24.86 1.15 -2.77
C THR A 97 24.59 -0.28 -3.23
N PRO A 98 24.60 -0.52 -4.57
CA PRO A 98 24.26 -1.83 -5.15
C PRO A 98 25.15 -2.98 -4.70
N GLN A 99 26.39 -2.69 -4.29
CA GLN A 99 27.36 -3.70 -3.84
C GLN A 99 27.50 -3.74 -2.30
N HIS A 100 26.47 -3.32 -1.56
CA HIS A 100 26.53 -3.32 -0.10
C HIS A 100 26.64 -4.77 0.44
N PRO A 101 27.77 -5.18 1.04
CA PRO A 101 28.06 -6.59 1.29
C PRO A 101 27.08 -7.24 2.27
N GLU A 102 26.73 -6.54 3.35
CA GLU A 102 25.81 -7.07 4.38
C GLU A 102 24.36 -7.15 3.90
N ALA A 103 23.92 -6.22 3.06
CA ALA A 103 22.57 -6.21 2.51
C ALA A 103 22.40 -7.36 1.52
N LEU A 104 23.39 -7.60 0.65
CA LEU A 104 23.40 -8.75 -0.26
C LEU A 104 23.45 -10.08 0.52
N LYS A 105 24.24 -10.16 1.59
CA LYS A 105 24.29 -11.35 2.45
C LYS A 105 22.95 -11.62 3.12
N LEU A 106 22.31 -10.60 3.70
CA LEU A 106 21.00 -10.73 4.32
C LEU A 106 19.90 -11.06 3.29
N GLN A 107 19.94 -10.45 2.11
CA GLN A 107 19.04 -10.77 1.01
C GLN A 107 19.17 -12.22 0.58
N ALA A 108 20.40 -12.74 0.43
CA ALA A 108 20.63 -14.14 0.10
C ALA A 108 20.08 -15.09 1.19
N GLN A 109 20.21 -14.72 2.47
CA GLN A 109 19.65 -15.49 3.59
C GLN A 109 18.11 -15.50 3.60
N LEU A 110 17.46 -14.37 3.29
CA LEU A 110 16.00 -14.26 3.27
C LEU A 110 15.36 -14.87 2.02
N SER A 111 16.11 -14.97 0.92
CA SER A 111 15.65 -15.60 -0.33
C SER A 111 15.78 -17.12 -0.33
N GLN A 112 16.60 -17.69 0.55
CA GLN A 112 16.54 -19.11 0.79
C GLN A 112 15.20 -19.41 1.48
N PRO A 113 14.41 -20.40 1.01
CA PRO A 113 13.26 -20.84 1.78
C PRO A 113 13.79 -21.11 3.18
N PHE A 114 13.12 -20.54 4.18
CA PHE A 114 13.51 -20.69 5.58
C PHE A 114 13.35 -22.17 5.94
N THR A 115 14.30 -23.00 5.53
CA THR A 115 14.66 -24.21 6.24
C THR A 115 15.13 -23.65 7.56
N GLN A 116 14.19 -23.49 8.50
CA GLN A 116 14.54 -23.30 9.90
C GLN A 116 15.71 -24.25 10.12
N PRO A 117 16.88 -23.78 10.62
CA PRO A 117 17.83 -24.70 11.16
C PRO A 117 16.99 -25.53 12.12
N GLN A 118 16.75 -26.76 11.72
CA GLN A 118 16.53 -27.82 12.66
C GLN A 118 17.83 -27.72 13.49
N THR A 119 17.82 -26.90 14.54
CA THR A 119 18.01 -27.51 15.84
C THR A 119 17.07 -28.68 15.79
N GLU A 120 17.57 -29.81 15.27
CA GLU A 120 17.18 -31.10 15.74
C GLU A 120 17.19 -30.84 17.24
N PRO A 121 16.01 -30.72 17.88
CA PRO A 121 16.00 -31.16 19.25
C PRO A 121 16.63 -32.53 19.12
N THR A 122 17.50 -32.89 20.05
CA THR A 122 17.74 -34.31 20.30
C THR A 122 16.38 -34.84 20.78
N GLN A 123 15.46 -34.97 19.83
CA GLN A 123 14.08 -35.30 19.98
C GLN A 123 14.15 -36.81 19.86
N PRO A 124 13.80 -37.54 20.92
CA PRO A 124 13.71 -38.97 20.85
C PRO A 124 12.83 -39.28 19.63
N ALA A 125 13.35 -40.15 18.77
CA ALA A 125 12.63 -40.66 17.62
C ALA A 125 11.18 -40.98 18.02
N SER A 126 10.23 -40.58 17.19
CA SER A 126 8.79 -40.88 17.29
C SER A 126 8.02 -40.22 18.44
N ALA A 127 8.02 -38.89 18.54
CA ALA A 127 6.84 -38.22 19.09
C ALA A 127 5.86 -38.00 17.93
N ILE A 128 4.78 -38.78 17.91
CA ILE A 128 3.64 -38.56 17.01
C ILE A 128 3.24 -37.08 17.16
N PRO A 129 3.07 -36.31 16.06
CA PRO A 129 2.60 -34.94 16.14
C PRO A 129 1.32 -34.90 16.97
N ASP A 130 1.30 -34.07 18.01
CA ASP A 130 0.09 -33.86 18.80
C ASP A 130 -0.91 -33.09 17.94
N HIS A 131 -1.75 -33.83 17.21
CA HIS A 131 -2.74 -33.26 16.29
C HIS A 131 -3.75 -32.37 17.02
N ASP A 132 -4.03 -32.64 18.30
CA ASP A 132 -4.91 -31.82 19.12
C ASP A 132 -4.28 -30.44 19.39
N ALA A 133 -2.99 -30.40 19.76
CA ALA A 133 -2.28 -29.14 19.94
C ALA A 133 -2.16 -28.33 18.63
N LEU A 134 -1.98 -29.00 17.49
CA LEU A 134 -1.99 -28.35 16.18
C LEU A 134 -3.37 -27.79 15.83
N TYR A 135 -4.44 -28.53 16.13
CA TYR A 135 -5.82 -28.08 15.95
C TYR A 135 -6.08 -26.81 16.75
N ASP A 136 -5.75 -26.80 18.05
CA ASP A 136 -5.98 -25.65 18.93
C ASP A 136 -5.22 -24.40 18.46
N LEU A 137 -3.96 -24.57 18.05
CA LEU A 137 -3.16 -23.49 17.48
C LEU A 137 -3.78 -22.93 16.19
N LEU A 138 -4.26 -23.82 15.32
CA LEU A 138 -4.90 -23.43 14.06
C LEU A 138 -6.21 -22.68 14.32
N ALA A 139 -7.04 -23.20 15.23
CA ALA A 139 -8.27 -22.56 15.67
C ALA A 139 -7.99 -21.15 16.22
N GLU A 140 -7.01 -21.00 17.10
CA GLU A 140 -6.65 -19.70 17.69
C GLU A 140 -6.20 -18.70 16.60
N LYS A 141 -5.38 -19.15 15.64
CA LYS A 141 -4.91 -18.30 14.53
C LYS A 141 -6.06 -17.85 13.62
N ILE A 142 -6.97 -18.76 13.26
CA ILE A 142 -8.14 -18.41 12.43
C ILE A 142 -9.01 -17.37 13.15
N HIS A 143 -9.29 -17.57 14.44
CA HIS A 143 -10.10 -16.62 15.22
C HIS A 143 -9.41 -15.26 15.36
N LYS A 144 -8.09 -15.21 15.56
CA LYS A 144 -7.31 -13.97 15.58
C LYS A 144 -7.42 -13.21 14.26
N GLU A 145 -7.35 -13.91 13.13
CA GLU A 145 -7.48 -13.28 11.81
C GLU A 145 -8.90 -12.75 11.55
N ILE A 146 -9.91 -13.54 11.88
CA ILE A 146 -11.31 -13.10 11.79
C ILE A 146 -11.54 -11.86 12.68
N HIS A 147 -11.00 -11.84 13.89
CA HIS A 147 -11.09 -10.67 14.76
C HIS A 147 -10.33 -9.45 14.22
N SER A 148 -9.16 -9.66 13.62
CA SER A 148 -8.37 -8.61 12.96
C SER A 148 -9.17 -7.94 11.84
N LEU A 149 -9.83 -8.74 10.99
CA LEU A 149 -10.69 -8.26 9.91
C LEU A 149 -11.91 -7.48 10.43
N HIS A 150 -12.59 -7.96 11.46
CA HIS A 150 -13.71 -7.24 12.05
C HIS A 150 -13.30 -5.89 12.67
N ARG A 151 -12.09 -5.79 13.24
CA ARG A 151 -11.56 -4.54 13.81
C ARG A 151 -11.22 -3.50 12.75
N GLN A 152 -10.84 -3.91 11.54
CA GLN A 152 -10.57 -2.99 10.44
C GLN A 152 -11.84 -2.26 9.96
N GLY A 153 -13.01 -2.78 10.26
CA GLY A 153 -14.30 -2.12 10.01
C GLY A 153 -14.77 -2.27 8.57
N ILE A 154 -15.63 -1.33 8.13
CA ILE A 154 -16.13 -1.32 6.76
C ILE A 154 -14.99 -0.83 5.87
N PHE A 155 -14.45 -1.74 5.07
CA PHE A 155 -13.48 -1.38 4.05
C PHE A 155 -14.13 -0.51 2.97
N VAL A 156 -13.50 0.62 2.68
CA VAL A 156 -13.88 1.58 1.64
C VAL A 156 -12.72 1.68 0.65
N PRO A 157 -12.97 1.83 -0.66
CA PRO A 157 -11.92 2.09 -1.62
C PRO A 157 -11.08 3.32 -1.26
N VAL A 158 -9.80 3.27 -1.59
CA VAL A 158 -8.81 4.26 -1.20
C VAL A 158 -8.24 4.93 -2.44
N LEU A 159 -8.07 6.26 -2.42
CA LEU A 159 -7.54 7.02 -3.55
C LEU A 159 -6.06 7.39 -3.37
N GLU A 160 -5.62 7.51 -2.12
CA GLU A 160 -4.27 7.91 -1.77
C GLU A 160 -3.26 6.79 -2.12
N PRO A 161 -2.19 7.09 -2.89
CA PRO A 161 -1.22 6.09 -3.32
C PRO A 161 -0.56 5.31 -2.17
N ASP A 162 -0.22 5.98 -1.07
CA ASP A 162 0.42 5.33 0.09
C ASP A 162 -0.53 4.35 0.79
N ALA A 163 -1.80 4.73 0.91
CA ALA A 163 -2.80 3.89 1.56
C ALA A 163 -3.25 2.74 0.64
N LEU A 164 -3.23 2.93 -0.69
CA LEU A 164 -3.38 1.84 -1.66
C LEU A 164 -2.22 0.84 -1.58
N ALA A 165 -0.98 1.32 -1.44
CA ALA A 165 0.18 0.45 -1.27
C ALA A 165 0.08 -0.38 0.02
N GLN A 166 -0.38 0.24 1.11
CA GLN A 166 -0.64 -0.49 2.36
C GLN A 166 -1.77 -1.52 2.18
N LEU A 167 -2.87 -1.16 1.50
CA LEU A 167 -3.96 -2.09 1.22
C LEU A 167 -3.49 -3.28 0.38
N ALA A 168 -2.64 -3.03 -0.62
CA ALA A 168 -2.03 -4.08 -1.44
C ALA A 168 -1.18 -5.04 -0.59
N GLU A 169 -0.32 -4.49 0.27
CA GLU A 169 0.53 -5.27 1.16
C GLU A 169 -0.30 -6.10 2.15
N ASP A 170 -1.29 -5.49 2.79
CA ASP A 170 -2.18 -6.17 3.72
C ASP A 170 -2.97 -7.29 3.04
N THR A 171 -3.43 -7.06 1.80
CA THR A 171 -4.15 -8.06 1.01
C THR A 171 -3.25 -9.25 0.71
N GLU A 172 -2.02 -9.00 0.25
CA GLU A 172 -1.05 -10.04 -0.07
C GLU A 172 -0.63 -10.85 1.17
N ASN A 173 -0.34 -10.16 2.29
CA ASN A 173 -0.01 -10.83 3.54
C ASN A 173 -1.16 -11.74 4.02
N ARG A 174 -2.41 -11.31 3.87
CA ARG A 174 -3.58 -12.12 4.24
C ARG A 174 -3.81 -13.31 3.30
N LYS A 175 -3.57 -13.16 1.98
CA LYS A 175 -3.60 -14.28 1.03
C LYS A 175 -2.59 -15.35 1.41
N ASN A 176 -1.35 -14.94 1.70
CA ASN A 176 -0.28 -15.84 2.10
C ASN A 176 -0.62 -16.56 3.43
N ASN A 177 -1.17 -15.84 4.40
CA ASN A 177 -1.62 -16.46 5.65
C ASN A 177 -2.79 -17.42 5.44
N TYR A 178 -3.78 -17.07 4.61
CA TYR A 178 -4.90 -17.95 4.25
C TYR A 178 -4.41 -19.24 3.58
N ALA A 179 -3.47 -19.15 2.64
CA ALA A 179 -2.86 -20.32 2.00
C ALA A 179 -2.16 -21.23 3.01
N TRP A 180 -1.39 -20.65 3.94
CA TRP A 180 -0.75 -21.40 5.02
C TRP A 180 -1.78 -22.10 5.93
N LEU A 181 -2.88 -21.41 6.28
CA LEU A 181 -3.96 -21.97 7.11
C LEU A 181 -4.65 -23.15 6.40
N CYS A 182 -4.87 -23.07 5.08
CA CYS A 182 -5.38 -24.18 4.28
C CYS A 182 -4.45 -25.40 4.36
N GLU A 183 -3.15 -25.20 4.13
CA GLU A 183 -2.16 -26.28 4.21
C GLU A 183 -2.12 -26.93 5.60
N GLN A 184 -2.18 -26.13 6.67
CA GLN A 184 -2.20 -26.68 8.03
C GLN A 184 -3.50 -27.44 8.32
N ARG A 185 -4.65 -26.96 7.82
CA ARG A 185 -5.92 -27.68 8.00
C ARG A 185 -5.88 -29.05 7.33
N GLU A 186 -5.39 -29.13 6.10
CA GLU A 186 -5.28 -30.41 5.37
C GLU A 186 -4.44 -31.45 6.13
N ARG A 187 -3.41 -31.01 6.86
CA ARG A 187 -2.58 -31.88 7.71
C ARG A 187 -3.30 -32.37 8.97
N VAL A 188 -4.21 -31.57 9.52
CA VAL A 188 -4.99 -31.93 10.72
C VAL A 188 -6.20 -32.79 10.34
N GLU A 189 -6.76 -32.57 9.15
CA GLU A 189 -7.93 -33.27 8.62
C GLU A 189 -7.73 -34.77 8.41
N THR A 190 -6.48 -35.25 8.37
CA THR A 190 -6.20 -36.69 8.27
C THR A 190 -6.56 -37.47 9.53
N GLU A 191 -6.55 -36.81 10.70
CA GLU A 191 -6.71 -37.46 12.02
C GLU A 191 -7.91 -36.90 12.82
N ILE A 192 -8.28 -35.63 12.59
CA ILE A 192 -9.31 -34.92 13.38
C ILE A 192 -10.39 -34.35 12.44
N ASP A 193 -11.65 -34.37 12.87
CA ASP A 193 -12.73 -33.66 12.17
C ASP A 193 -12.48 -32.14 12.20
N THR A 194 -12.31 -31.54 11.01
CA THR A 194 -12.02 -30.10 10.87
C THR A 194 -13.23 -29.28 10.41
N SER A 195 -14.45 -29.80 10.52
CA SER A 195 -15.68 -29.12 10.08
C SER A 195 -15.83 -27.69 10.64
N ASP A 196 -15.54 -27.49 11.92
CA ASP A 196 -15.60 -26.16 12.57
C ASP A 196 -14.53 -25.20 12.01
N LEU A 197 -13.31 -25.70 11.76
CA LEU A 197 -12.24 -24.92 11.15
C LEU A 197 -12.59 -24.57 9.69
N ALA A 198 -13.21 -25.49 8.96
CA ALA A 198 -13.66 -25.25 7.59
C ALA A 198 -14.73 -24.14 7.55
N GLN A 199 -15.69 -24.13 8.49
CA GLN A 199 -16.69 -23.07 8.60
C GLN A 199 -16.03 -21.71 8.91
N ALA A 200 -15.08 -21.67 9.84
CA ALA A 200 -14.35 -20.45 10.16
C ALA A 200 -13.50 -19.95 8.98
N MET A 201 -12.85 -20.86 8.24
CA MET A 201 -12.10 -20.55 7.03
C MET A 201 -12.98 -19.97 5.92
N GLN A 202 -14.23 -20.41 5.76
CA GLN A 202 -15.16 -19.80 4.80
C GLN A 202 -15.48 -18.33 5.13
N ILE A 203 -15.54 -17.97 6.40
CA ILE A 203 -15.72 -16.56 6.83
C ILE A 203 -14.50 -15.74 6.41
N LEU A 204 -13.30 -16.27 6.67
CA LEU A 204 -12.03 -15.65 6.29
C LEU A 204 -11.90 -15.48 4.76
N GLU A 205 -12.26 -16.51 4.00
CA GLU A 205 -12.24 -16.48 2.53
C GLU A 205 -13.16 -15.39 1.96
N LYS A 206 -14.40 -15.29 2.48
CA LYS A 206 -15.35 -14.25 2.07
C LYS A 206 -14.83 -12.85 2.38
N ALA A 207 -14.22 -12.67 3.54
CA ALA A 207 -13.63 -11.40 3.93
C ALA A 207 -12.43 -11.04 3.05
N LEU A 208 -11.58 -12.01 2.71
CA LEU A 208 -10.45 -11.82 1.80
C LEU A 208 -10.92 -11.43 0.39
N LYS A 209 -11.89 -12.15 -0.19
CA LYS A 209 -12.51 -11.80 -1.48
C LYS A 209 -13.09 -10.40 -1.49
N ARG A 210 -13.72 -9.99 -0.38
CA ARG A 210 -14.22 -8.62 -0.22
C ARG A 210 -13.07 -7.61 -0.27
N GLN A 211 -12.02 -7.82 0.53
CA GLN A 211 -10.84 -6.96 0.56
C GLN A 211 -10.15 -6.86 -0.81
N GLU A 212 -10.03 -7.97 -1.54
CA GLU A 212 -9.52 -8.00 -2.92
C GLU A 212 -10.38 -7.12 -3.84
N GLY A 213 -11.71 -7.26 -3.78
CA GLY A 213 -12.62 -6.40 -4.55
C GLY A 213 -12.45 -4.91 -4.26
N ILE A 214 -12.13 -4.55 -3.02
CA ILE A 214 -11.87 -3.16 -2.62
C ILE A 214 -10.52 -2.66 -3.15
N TYR A 215 -9.49 -3.52 -3.12
CA TYR A 215 -8.21 -3.20 -3.73
C TYR A 215 -8.35 -2.97 -5.24
N GLU A 216 -9.08 -3.84 -5.95
CA GLU A 216 -9.37 -3.66 -7.37
C GLU A 216 -10.17 -2.39 -7.66
N ALA A 217 -11.19 -2.11 -6.86
CA ALA A 217 -11.97 -0.87 -6.97
C ALA A 217 -11.08 0.36 -6.76
N SER A 218 -10.19 0.32 -5.75
CA SER A 218 -9.25 1.41 -5.46
C SER A 218 -8.30 1.67 -6.63
N LEU A 219 -7.76 0.61 -7.25
CA LEU A 219 -6.95 0.73 -8.46
C LEU A 219 -7.71 1.38 -9.61
N LYS A 220 -8.94 0.92 -9.87
CA LYS A 220 -9.79 1.52 -10.92
C LYS A 220 -10.04 3.01 -10.65
N MET A 221 -10.42 3.36 -9.42
CA MET A 221 -10.67 4.75 -9.04
C MET A 221 -9.41 5.61 -9.19
N GLN A 222 -8.23 5.10 -8.83
CA GLN A 222 -6.97 5.81 -8.98
C GLN A 222 -6.64 6.13 -10.46
N VAL A 223 -7.08 5.29 -11.40
CA VAL A 223 -6.95 5.54 -12.84
C VAL A 223 -8.01 6.51 -13.35
N LEU A 224 -9.24 6.41 -12.85
CA LEU A 224 -10.35 7.27 -13.29
C LEU A 224 -10.18 8.73 -12.88
N VAL A 225 -9.69 9.00 -11.67
CA VAL A 225 -9.48 10.39 -11.19
C VAL A 225 -8.63 11.23 -12.15
N PRO A 226 -7.40 10.82 -12.55
CA PRO A 226 -6.61 11.61 -13.47
C PRO A 226 -7.24 11.69 -14.87
N HIS A 227 -7.93 10.66 -15.35
CA HIS A 227 -8.65 10.71 -16.62
C HIS A 227 -9.77 11.77 -16.60
N LEU A 228 -10.57 11.82 -15.54
CA LEU A 228 -11.60 12.84 -15.37
C LEU A 228 -11.00 14.25 -15.32
N GLN A 229 -9.90 14.43 -14.58
CA GLN A 229 -9.22 15.72 -14.46
C GLN A 229 -8.52 16.18 -15.75
N GLU A 230 -7.96 15.25 -16.52
CA GLU A 230 -7.39 15.54 -17.84
C GLU A 230 -8.49 15.91 -18.83
N PHE A 231 -9.59 15.16 -18.81
CA PHE A 231 -10.73 15.43 -19.68
C PHE A 231 -11.39 16.77 -19.34
N GLU A 232 -11.56 17.12 -18.07
CA GLU A 232 -12.05 18.45 -17.67
C GLU A 232 -11.15 19.57 -18.23
N ARG A 233 -9.82 19.42 -18.13
CA ARG A 233 -8.86 20.39 -18.68
C ARG A 233 -8.96 20.51 -20.19
N GLU A 234 -9.20 19.41 -20.88
CA GLU A 234 -9.43 19.38 -22.32
C GLU A 234 -10.69 20.17 -22.71
N VAL A 235 -11.82 19.91 -22.04
CA VAL A 235 -13.08 20.63 -22.25
C VAL A 235 -12.91 22.13 -22.02
N ILE A 236 -12.23 22.53 -20.93
CA ILE A 236 -11.93 23.94 -20.65
C ILE A 236 -11.07 24.55 -21.76
N THR A 237 -10.06 23.83 -22.23
CA THR A 237 -9.16 24.31 -23.28
C THR A 237 -9.90 24.53 -24.60
N VAL A 238 -10.75 23.57 -24.99
CA VAL A 238 -11.60 23.68 -26.19
C VAL A 238 -12.57 24.85 -26.06
N THR A 239 -13.23 25.00 -24.91
CA THR A 239 -14.14 26.11 -24.62
C THR A 239 -13.44 27.47 -24.75
N VAL A 240 -12.28 27.64 -24.13
CA VAL A 240 -11.52 28.89 -24.20
C VAL A 240 -11.04 29.18 -25.63
N ALA A 241 -10.62 28.16 -26.37
CA ALA A 241 -10.19 28.33 -27.76
C ALA A 241 -11.34 28.77 -28.66
N MET A 242 -12.54 28.20 -28.47
CA MET A 242 -13.75 28.58 -29.21
C MET A 242 -14.17 30.02 -28.90
N LEU A 243 -14.18 30.43 -27.62
CA LEU A 243 -14.55 31.79 -27.22
C LEU A 243 -13.58 32.87 -27.71
N LYS A 244 -12.29 32.56 -27.86
CA LYS A 244 -11.28 33.52 -28.31
C LYS A 244 -11.37 33.84 -29.80
N SER A 245 -11.76 32.87 -30.62
CA SER A 245 -11.76 32.99 -32.08
C SER A 245 -12.95 32.21 -32.69
N PRO A 246 -14.18 32.74 -32.61
CA PRO A 246 -15.38 32.05 -33.11
C PRO A 246 -15.47 32.17 -34.63
N THR A 247 -14.65 31.40 -35.35
CA THR A 247 -14.77 31.26 -36.81
C THR A 247 -15.69 30.09 -37.16
N LEU A 248 -16.31 30.14 -38.35
CA LEU A 248 -17.21 29.08 -38.83
C LEU A 248 -16.54 27.69 -38.86
N GLU A 249 -15.28 27.65 -39.30
CA GLU A 249 -14.47 26.43 -39.33
C GLU A 249 -14.23 25.91 -37.91
N ARG A 250 -13.89 26.80 -36.99
CA ARG A 250 -13.65 26.44 -35.59
C ARG A 250 -14.90 25.89 -34.90
N VAL A 251 -16.09 26.45 -35.20
CA VAL A 251 -17.37 25.92 -34.69
C VAL A 251 -17.56 24.48 -35.16
N LYS A 252 -17.39 24.20 -36.46
CA LYS A 252 -17.52 22.83 -37.00
C LYS A 252 -16.52 21.85 -36.41
N GLU A 253 -15.26 22.27 -36.24
CA GLU A 253 -14.25 21.45 -35.55
C GLU A 253 -14.65 21.15 -34.11
N THR A 254 -15.22 22.15 -33.42
CA THR A 254 -15.62 22.01 -32.02
C THR A 254 -16.87 21.15 -31.88
N GLU A 255 -17.81 21.17 -32.83
CA GLU A 255 -18.96 20.24 -32.90
C GLU A 255 -18.47 18.78 -32.97
N VAL A 256 -17.52 18.47 -33.87
CA VAL A 256 -16.93 17.13 -33.97
C VAL A 256 -16.20 16.75 -32.68
N GLN A 257 -15.48 17.69 -32.05
CA GLN A 257 -14.84 17.44 -30.77
C GLN A 257 -15.88 17.17 -29.67
N LEU A 258 -16.97 17.93 -29.62
CA LEU A 258 -18.04 17.73 -28.64
C LEU A 258 -18.66 16.34 -28.77
N GLU A 259 -18.95 15.85 -29.97
CA GLU A 259 -19.45 14.48 -30.19
C GLU A 259 -18.49 13.43 -29.59
N ASN A 260 -17.20 13.53 -29.90
CA ASN A 260 -16.19 12.63 -29.33
C ASN A 260 -16.09 12.74 -27.80
N MET A 261 -16.31 13.94 -27.25
CA MET A 261 -16.31 14.16 -25.81
C MET A 261 -17.54 13.53 -25.14
N LEU A 262 -18.71 13.60 -25.78
CA LEU A 262 -19.93 12.95 -25.28
C LEU A 262 -19.78 11.42 -25.25
N ASP A 263 -19.23 10.81 -26.31
CA ASP A 263 -18.93 9.36 -26.34
C ASP A 263 -17.98 8.92 -25.20
N ARG A 264 -16.98 9.76 -24.90
CA ARG A 264 -16.06 9.53 -23.77
C ARG A 264 -16.76 9.69 -22.42
N CYS A 265 -17.73 10.59 -22.32
CA CYS A 265 -18.53 10.78 -21.12
C CYS A 265 -19.40 9.56 -20.82
N ASP A 266 -19.99 8.93 -21.84
CA ASP A 266 -20.74 7.68 -21.68
C ASP A 266 -19.85 6.55 -21.16
N THR A 267 -18.64 6.41 -21.73
CA THR A 267 -17.67 5.41 -21.28
C THR A 267 -17.25 5.61 -19.81
N LEU A 268 -17.09 6.87 -19.37
CA LEU A 268 -16.76 7.19 -17.99
C LEU A 268 -17.94 6.95 -17.04
N ALA A 269 -19.18 7.23 -17.48
CA ALA A 269 -20.38 6.91 -16.72
C ALA A 269 -20.49 5.39 -16.49
N ASP A 270 -20.32 4.58 -17.54
CA ASP A 270 -20.35 3.12 -17.43
C ASP A 270 -19.32 2.59 -16.42
N GLN A 271 -18.11 3.19 -16.39
CA GLN A 271 -17.05 2.81 -15.46
C GLN A 271 -17.37 3.19 -14.01
N ILE A 272 -18.04 4.32 -13.79
CA ILE A 272 -18.50 4.74 -12.46
C ILE A 272 -19.67 3.86 -11.99
N ASP A 273 -20.62 3.56 -12.87
CA ASP A 273 -21.76 2.69 -12.61
C ASP A 273 -21.30 1.25 -12.30
N GLU A 274 -20.25 0.75 -12.95
CA GLU A 274 -19.66 -0.55 -12.62
C GLU A 274 -19.18 -0.62 -11.16
N LEU A 275 -18.62 0.48 -10.63
CA LEU A 275 -18.17 0.57 -9.24
C LEU A 275 -19.36 0.66 -8.27
N GLU A 276 -20.38 1.44 -8.62
CA GLU A 276 -21.62 1.54 -7.84
C GLU A 276 -22.34 0.19 -7.74
N ASN A 277 -22.47 -0.53 -8.86
CA ASN A 277 -23.12 -1.83 -8.92
C ASN A 277 -22.41 -2.90 -8.07
N LYS A 278 -21.11 -2.72 -7.79
CA LYS A 278 -20.35 -3.57 -6.85
C LYS A 278 -20.50 -3.14 -5.38
N GLY A 279 -21.29 -2.10 -5.11
CA GLY A 279 -21.55 -1.57 -3.77
C GLY A 279 -20.42 -0.69 -3.23
N PHE A 280 -19.54 -0.17 -4.09
CA PHE A 280 -18.45 0.69 -3.68
C PHE A 280 -18.87 2.16 -3.66
N SER A 281 -18.47 2.87 -2.60
CA SER A 281 -18.67 4.32 -2.52
C SER A 281 -17.83 5.02 -3.59
N HIS A 282 -18.50 5.68 -4.52
CA HIS A 282 -17.89 6.35 -5.67
C HIS A 282 -18.14 7.86 -5.67
N LYS A 283 -18.61 8.44 -4.56
CA LYS A 283 -18.99 9.85 -4.42
C LYS A 283 -17.95 10.84 -4.98
N ASN A 284 -16.66 10.62 -4.67
CA ASN A 284 -15.59 11.50 -5.16
C ASN A 284 -15.48 11.50 -6.70
N LEU A 285 -15.77 10.36 -7.34
CA LEU A 285 -15.81 10.26 -8.81
C LEU A 285 -17.07 10.91 -9.37
N THR A 286 -18.23 10.70 -8.73
CA THR A 286 -19.50 11.31 -9.11
C THR A 286 -19.43 12.84 -9.07
N ASP A 287 -18.80 13.41 -8.05
CA ASP A 287 -18.63 14.87 -7.92
C ASP A 287 -17.75 15.43 -9.06
N LEU A 288 -16.66 14.74 -9.41
CA LEU A 288 -15.80 15.11 -10.54
C LEU A 288 -16.51 14.95 -11.89
N TYR A 289 -17.26 13.86 -12.06
CA TYR A 289 -18.02 13.59 -13.27
C TYR A 289 -19.13 14.63 -13.49
N HIS A 290 -19.89 14.98 -12.45
CA HIS A 290 -20.89 16.04 -12.54
C HIS A 290 -20.28 17.38 -12.91
N LEU A 291 -19.13 17.73 -12.33
CA LEU A 291 -18.43 18.96 -12.72
C LEU A 291 -18.08 18.94 -14.21
N LEU A 292 -17.56 17.82 -14.72
CA LEU A 292 -17.25 17.63 -16.14
C LEU A 292 -18.50 17.80 -17.03
N VAL A 293 -19.63 17.17 -16.66
CA VAL A 293 -20.90 17.29 -17.40
C VAL A 293 -21.34 18.75 -17.49
N VAL A 294 -21.33 19.49 -16.38
CA VAL A 294 -21.68 20.93 -16.38
C VAL A 294 -20.75 21.74 -17.30
N ARG A 295 -19.47 21.37 -17.42
CA ARG A 295 -18.54 22.03 -18.35
C ARG A 295 -18.87 21.73 -19.81
N LEU A 296 -19.28 20.50 -20.13
CA LEU A 296 -19.69 20.12 -21.46
C LEU A 296 -21.00 20.79 -21.88
N GLU A 297 -21.98 20.83 -20.99
CA GLU A 297 -23.24 21.58 -21.18
C GLU A 297 -22.93 23.05 -21.48
N HIS A 298 -22.03 23.67 -20.72
CA HIS A 298 -21.61 25.05 -20.98
C HIS A 298 -20.93 25.23 -22.35
N LEU A 299 -20.11 24.28 -22.79
CA LEU A 299 -19.50 24.31 -24.13
C LEU A 299 -20.57 24.21 -25.21
N GLN A 300 -21.54 23.31 -25.04
CA GLN A 300 -22.67 23.12 -25.96
C GLN A 300 -23.52 24.39 -26.07
N ASP A 301 -23.91 24.98 -24.94
CA ASP A 301 -24.66 26.24 -24.91
C ASP A 301 -23.92 27.35 -25.70
N LYS A 302 -22.59 27.42 -25.57
CA LYS A 302 -21.79 28.41 -26.29
C LYS A 302 -21.68 28.14 -27.78
N LEU A 303 -21.69 26.87 -28.21
CA LEU A 303 -21.78 26.54 -29.63
C LEU A 303 -23.15 26.95 -30.20
N ASP A 304 -24.21 26.61 -29.48
CA ASP A 304 -25.59 26.91 -29.85
C ASP A 304 -25.87 28.42 -29.88
N GLU A 305 -25.17 29.24 -29.10
CA GLU A 305 -25.24 30.71 -29.18
C GLU A 305 -24.58 31.28 -30.46
N VAL A 306 -23.55 30.62 -31.01
CA VAL A 306 -22.78 31.11 -32.16
C VAL A 306 -23.42 30.69 -33.50
N ILE A 307 -24.08 29.54 -33.54
CA ILE A 307 -24.78 28.99 -34.73
C ILE A 307 -25.93 29.88 -35.26
N PRO A 308 -26.81 30.52 -34.45
CA PRO A 308 -27.96 31.30 -34.93
C PRO A 308 -27.59 32.60 -35.64
N LEU A 309 -26.30 32.92 -35.78
CA LEU A 309 -25.79 34.00 -36.62
C LEU A 309 -25.51 33.58 -38.08
N ARG A 310 -25.89 32.35 -38.48
CA ARG A 310 -25.95 31.87 -39.87
C ARG A 310 -27.29 32.18 -40.53
#